data_AF-A0A828RLE5-F1
#
_entry.id   AF-A0A828RLE5-F1
#
_cell.length_a   1.000
_cell.length_b   1.000
_cell.length_c   1.000
_cell.angle_alpha   90.00
_cell.angle_beta   90.00
_cell.angle_gamma   90.00
#
_symmetry.space_group_name_H-M   'P 1'
#
loop_
_entity.id
_entity.type
_entity.pdbx_description
1 polymer ?
#
loop_
_entity_poly.entity_id
_entity_poly.type
_entity_poly.pdbx_seq_one_letter_code
_entity_poly.pdbx_strand_id
1 'polypeptide(L)' 'MTPLNKNIIIVNDKKDIDNITELESFYSEFPTDSNIGIDELKTLMTGKALIDVSDGEYIHWLQLDKHALRFAKTILEK' A
#
# COMPACT_ATOMS: atom_id res chain seq x y z
N MET A 1 -3.35 -19.58 3.46
CA MET A 1 -2.78 -18.21 3.36
C MET A 1 -2.78 -17.82 1.90
N THR A 2 -3.23 -16.62 1.56
CA THR A 2 -3.04 -16.05 0.22
C THR A 2 -1.54 -15.75 0.06
N PRO A 3 -0.89 -16.18 -1.03
CA PRO A 3 0.52 -15.84 -1.24
C PRO A 3 0.69 -14.32 -1.29
N LEU A 4 1.75 -13.82 -0.67
CA LEU A 4 2.11 -12.40 -0.71
C LEU A 4 2.32 -11.98 -2.17
N ASN A 5 1.80 -10.82 -2.54
CA ASN A 5 2.11 -10.25 -3.84
C ASN A 5 3.61 -9.97 -3.91
N LYS A 6 4.33 -10.68 -4.79
CA LYS A 6 5.79 -10.56 -4.95
C LYS A 6 6.27 -9.15 -5.30
N ASN A 7 5.36 -8.27 -5.74
CA ASN A 7 5.65 -6.88 -6.08
C ASN A 7 5.29 -5.90 -4.95
N ILE A 8 4.81 -6.38 -3.80
CA ILE A 8 4.50 -5.55 -2.62
C ILE A 8 5.38 -6.03 -1.47
N ILE A 9 6.28 -5.16 -1.03
CA ILE A 9 7.21 -5.42 0.06
C ILE A 9 6.66 -4.78 1.33
N ILE A 10 6.53 -5.56 2.41
CA ILE A 10 6.10 -5.05 3.71
C ILE A 10 7.34 -4.56 4.46
N VAL A 11 7.37 -3.26 4.77
CA VAL A 11 8.41 -2.62 5.58
C VAL A 11 7.81 -2.17 6.91
N ASN A 12 8.59 -2.20 7.99
CA ASN A 12 8.12 -1.76 9.31
C ASN A 12 8.60 -0.34 9.65
N ASP A 13 9.78 0.03 9.13
CA ASP A 13 10.40 1.33 9.35
C ASP A 13 11.11 1.83 8.08
N LYS A 14 11.32 3.15 7.98
CA LYS A 14 12.03 3.79 6.86
C LYS A 14 13.42 3.18 6.62
N LYS A 15 14.15 2.82 7.67
CA LYS A 15 15.49 2.22 7.54
C LYS A 15 15.48 0.84 6.88
N ASP A 16 14.33 0.16 6.85
CA ASP A 16 14.21 -1.16 6.24
C ASP A 16 14.29 -1.04 4.70
N ILE A 17 13.96 0.14 4.15
CA ILE A 17 13.98 0.42 2.71
C ILE A 17 15.40 0.33 2.16
N ASP A 18 16.40 0.83 2.90
CA ASP A 18 17.81 0.86 2.48
C ASP A 18 18.40 -0.54 2.26
N ASN A 19 17.74 -1.59 2.79
CA ASN A 19 18.20 -2.98 2.67
C ASN A 19 17.47 -3.75 1.54
N ILE A 20 16.60 -3.10 0.77
CA ILE A 20 15.86 -3.73 -0.33
C ILE A 20 16.65 -3.57 -1.62
N THR A 21 17.36 -4.63 -2.01
CA THR A 21 18.22 -4.65 -3.20
C THR A 21 17.47 -4.37 -4.50
N GLU A 22 16.18 -4.71 -4.57
CA GLU A 22 15.31 -4.46 -5.72
C GLU A 22 15.09 -2.96 -5.96
N LEU A 23 15.30 -2.11 -4.95
CA LEU A 23 15.14 -0.66 -5.03
C LEU A 23 16.42 0.07 -5.46
N GLU A 24 17.58 -0.61 -5.56
CA GLU A 24 18.88 0.01 -5.90
C GLU A 24 18.89 0.72 -7.27
N SER A 25 17.97 0.35 -8.16
CA SER A 25 17.83 0.93 -9.51
C SER A 25 16.79 2.05 -9.60
N PHE A 26 16.07 2.33 -8.51
CA PHE A 26 15.04 3.38 -8.44
C PHE A 26 15.70 4.69 -8.04
N TYR A 27 15.57 5.73 -8.88
CA TYR A 27 16.29 6.99 -8.73
C TYR A 27 15.53 8.11 -8.00
N SER A 28 14.40 7.82 -7.36
CA SER A 28 13.48 8.87 -6.91
C SER A 28 13.12 8.75 -5.42
N GLU A 29 12.95 9.91 -4.79
CA GLU A 29 12.57 10.11 -3.40
C GLU A 29 11.36 9.25 -3.01
N PHE A 30 11.53 8.35 -2.03
CA PHE A 30 10.41 7.61 -1.47
C PHE A 30 9.71 8.49 -0.43
N PRO A 31 8.48 8.98 -0.67
CA PRO A 31 7.73 9.67 0.36
C PRO A 31 7.51 8.70 1.52
N THR A 32 8.12 9.00 2.67
CA THR A 32 8.05 8.15 3.86
C THR A 32 6.99 8.60 4.85
N ASP A 33 6.27 9.67 4.51
CA ASP A 33 5.18 10.17 5.32
C ASP A 33 3.94 9.28 5.16
N SER A 34 3.15 9.17 6.22
CA SER A 34 1.88 8.44 6.18
C SER A 34 0.90 9.15 5.23
N ASN A 35 0.41 8.42 4.24
CA ASN A 35 -0.43 8.97 3.16
C ASN A 35 -1.86 8.38 3.09
N ILE A 36 -2.19 7.42 3.97
CA ILE A 36 -3.54 6.84 4.08
C ILE A 36 -4.18 7.27 5.39
N GLY A 37 -5.16 8.18 5.29
CA GLY A 37 -6.00 8.61 6.41
C GLY A 37 -7.28 7.80 6.55
N ILE A 38 -8.18 8.27 7.41
CA ILE A 38 -9.44 7.59 7.72
C ILE A 38 -10.35 7.48 6.48
N ASP A 39 -10.41 8.52 5.66
CA ASP A 39 -11.34 8.55 4.52
C ASP A 39 -10.83 7.72 3.34
N GLU A 40 -9.51 7.71 3.12
CA GLU A 40 -8.83 6.80 2.21
C GLU A 40 -9.06 5.35 2.63
N LEU A 41 -8.87 5.04 3.91
CA LEU A 41 -9.11 3.71 4.47
C LEU A 41 -10.57 3.27 4.27
N LYS A 42 -11.55 4.11 4.63
CA LYS A 42 -12.97 3.81 4.39
C LYS A 42 -13.24 3.52 2.92
N THR A 43 -12.65 4.31 2.01
CA THR A 43 -12.80 4.14 0.57
C THR A 43 -12.26 2.79 0.12
N LEU A 44 -11.04 2.43 0.53
CA LEU A 44 -10.44 1.12 0.26
C LEU A 44 -11.33 -0.03 0.76
N MET A 45 -11.91 0.11 1.96
CA MET A 45 -12.80 -0.90 2.55
C MET A 45 -14.12 -1.10 1.78
N THR A 46 -14.54 -0.12 0.97
CA THR A 46 -15.67 -0.30 0.04
C THR A 46 -15.31 -1.08 -1.23
N GLY A 47 -14.02 -1.39 -1.42
CA GLY A 47 -13.50 -2.05 -2.62
C GLY A 47 -13.16 -1.09 -3.77
N LYS A 48 -13.24 0.22 -3.54
CA LYS A 48 -12.77 1.23 -4.49
C LYS A 48 -11.24 1.30 -4.49
N ALA A 49 -10.67 1.74 -5.60
CA ALA A 49 -9.26 2.03 -5.71
C ALA A 49 -8.96 3.48 -5.31
N LEU A 50 -7.75 3.70 -4.80
CA LEU A 50 -7.13 5.01 -4.67
C LEU A 50 -6.05 5.14 -5.73
N ILE A 51 -5.82 6.38 -6.15
CA ILE A 51 -4.76 6.74 -7.08
C ILE A 51 -3.88 7.77 -6.37
N ASP A 52 -2.61 7.44 -6.20
CA ASP A 52 -1.58 8.35 -5.71
C ASP A 52 -0.72 8.84 -6.90
N VAL A 53 -0.54 10.16 -6.97
CA VAL A 53 0.19 10.88 -8.04
C VAL A 53 1.22 11.85 -7.44
N SER A 54 1.58 11.65 -6.17
CA SER A 54 2.37 12.60 -5.39
C SER A 54 3.80 12.78 -5.88
N ASP A 55 4.40 11.76 -6.51
CA ASP A 55 5.76 11.84 -7.06
C ASP A 55 5.83 12.60 -8.40
N GLY A 56 4.68 12.89 -9.03
CA GLY A 56 4.60 13.57 -10.33
C GLY A 56 5.13 12.76 -11.51
N GLU A 57 5.55 11.52 -11.30
CA GLU A 57 6.15 10.64 -12.32
C GLU A 57 5.23 9.46 -12.65
N TYR A 58 4.65 8.84 -11.63
CA TYR A 58 3.88 7.60 -11.77
C TYR A 58 2.50 7.70 -11.12
N ILE A 59 1.56 6.96 -11.71
CA ILE A 59 0.23 6.74 -11.14
C ILE A 59 0.28 5.45 -10.31
N HIS A 60 0.17 5.59 -8.99
CA HIS A 60 0.18 4.47 -8.05
C HIS A 60 -1.24 4.01 -7.76
N TRP A 61 -1.60 2.82 -8.23
CA TRP A 61 -2.92 2.22 -8.00
C TRP A 61 -2.95 1.39 -6.72
N LEU A 62 -3.78 1.80 -5.76
CA LEU A 62 -3.94 1.12 -4.47
C LEU A 62 -5.36 0.58 -4.34
N GLN A 63 -5.51 -0.75 -4.23
CA GLN A 63 -6.83 -1.38 -4.07
C GLN A 63 -6.72 -2.69 -3.31
N LEU A 64 -7.69 -2.94 -2.42
CA LEU A 64 -7.80 -4.21 -1.72
C LEU A 64 -8.38 -5.28 -2.64
N ASP A 65 -7.77 -6.47 -2.61
CA ASP A 65 -8.37 -7.63 -3.28
C ASP A 65 -9.61 -8.15 -2.51
N LYS A 66 -10.33 -9.09 -3.13
CA LYS A 66 -11.54 -9.69 -2.55
C LYS A 66 -11.30 -10.39 -1.20
N HIS A 67 -10.11 -10.94 -0.97
CA HIS A 67 -9.75 -11.65 0.26
C HIS A 67 -9.44 -10.66 1.38
N ALA A 68 -8.68 -9.60 1.08
CA ALA A 68 -8.40 -8.50 1.99
C ALA A 68 -9.69 -7.76 2.40
N LEU A 69 -10.60 -7.50 1.44
CA LEU A 69 -11.92 -6.93 1.72
C LEU A 69 -12.76 -7.81 2.65
N ARG A 70 -12.75 -9.13 2.42
CA ARG A 70 -13.46 -10.06 3.28
C ARG A 70 -12.90 -10.03 4.70
N PHE A 71 -11.58 -10.01 4.84
CA PHE A 71 -10.92 -9.91 6.15
C PHE A 71 -11.24 -8.60 6.85
N ALA A 72 -11.17 -7.46 6.16
CA ALA A 72 -11.46 -6.14 6.70
C ALA A 72 -12.87 -6.05 7.31
N LYS A 73 -13.86 -6.69 6.68
CA LYS A 73 -15.23 -6.76 7.21
C LYS A 73 -15.32 -7.49 8.56
N THR A 74 -14.51 -8.54 8.76
CA THR A 74 -14.50 -9.28 10.04
C THR A 74 -13.90 -8.49 11.21
N ILE A 75 -13.13 -7.44 10.93
CA ILE A 75 -12.59 -6.54 11.95
C ILE A 75 -13.66 -5.55 12.42
N LEU A 76 -14.55 -5.11 11.52
CA LEU A 76 -15.61 -4.13 11.82
C LEU A 76 -16.84 -4.73 12.52
N GLU A 77 -17.07 -6.03 12.33
CA GLU A 77 -18.19 -6.76 12.95
C GLU A 77 -17.86 -7.25 14.37
N LYS A 78 -16.67 -6.90 14.89
CA LYS A 78 -16.24 -7.11 16.29
C LYS A 78 -16.36 -5.81 17.08
#